data_AF-A0A133YXA3-F1
#
_entry.id   AF-A0A133YXA3-F1
#
_cell.length_a   1.000
_cell.length_b   1.000
_cell.length_c   1.000
_cell.angle_alpha   90.00
_cell.angle_beta   90.00
_cell.angle_gamma   90.00
#
_symmetry.space_group_name_H-M   'P 1'
#
loop_
_entity.id
_entity.type
_entity.pdbx_description
1 polymer ?
#
loop_
_entity_poly.entity_id
_entity_poly.type
_entity_poly.pdbx_seq_one_letter_code
_entity_poly.pdbx_strand_id
1 'polypeptide(L)'
;MFENYSFGDLLSNIYKKRILNFLVFVILSCLISGLLVIKTINKKTIVKEGVQYSSYILYKITAPKSDDPKPLYDKSGYSEFFVKLLESNLNGAYLFNDVDDKVLDRMSKELSTSTVTLKNSNFDYWDKKVVVNYISSNLGVSVKILTPSKLVNDEIEKKFDMLIENYKNVYKGVKVDKLNSNYSKELISKENINRNYSLKKLLVKVFAVEVVILIFITILNFILYIFNPTINREGDYSKYNLKFVQEVNSIEDILAFLSYRISIDNLKKVYILSSNSKIISKIKLDNTDKIEIIKENEFKNLLDKENFVFLEEYGISRYSSFEKMLQKLKNLDKNILGVITFKL
;
A
#
# COMPACT_ATOMS: atom_id res chain seq x y z
N MET A 1 -12.04 -30.93 4.25
CA MET A 1 -12.02 -29.50 4.67
C MET A 1 -11.98 -28.55 3.48
N PHE A 2 -11.13 -28.79 2.47
CA PHE A 2 -11.09 -28.00 1.22
C PHE A 2 -12.12 -28.40 0.15
N GLU A 3 -12.73 -29.59 0.25
CA GLU A 3 -13.69 -30.11 -0.73
C GLU A 3 -14.95 -29.24 -0.91
N ASN A 4 -15.27 -28.41 0.09
CA ASN A 4 -16.45 -27.54 0.09
C ASN A 4 -16.09 -26.06 -0.07
N TYR A 5 -14.85 -25.73 -0.48
CA TYR A 5 -14.42 -24.33 -0.61
C TYR A 5 -14.13 -23.94 -2.05
N SER A 6 -15.02 -23.11 -2.61
CA SER A 6 -14.81 -22.46 -3.91
C SER A 6 -14.33 -21.02 -3.75
N PHE A 7 -13.74 -20.48 -4.81
CA PHE A 7 -13.45 -19.04 -4.89
C PHE A 7 -14.72 -18.18 -4.74
N GLY A 8 -15.88 -18.70 -5.18
CA GLY A 8 -17.17 -18.04 -4.97
C GLY A 8 -17.54 -17.91 -3.49
N ASP A 9 -17.17 -18.89 -2.66
CA ASP A 9 -17.42 -18.85 -1.21
C ASP A 9 -16.56 -17.79 -0.51
N LEU A 10 -15.32 -17.61 -0.96
CA LEU A 10 -14.45 -16.51 -0.50
C LEU A 10 -15.09 -15.15 -0.79
N LEU A 11 -15.49 -14.92 -2.04
CA LEU A 11 -16.10 -13.66 -2.46
C LEU A 11 -17.42 -13.40 -1.72
N SER A 12 -18.26 -14.42 -1.57
CA SER A 12 -19.50 -14.33 -0.81
C SER A 12 -19.25 -13.93 0.64
N ASN A 13 -18.24 -14.53 1.29
CA ASN A 13 -17.90 -14.21 2.68
C ASN A 13 -17.33 -12.77 2.82
N ILE A 14 -16.47 -12.35 1.90
CA ILE A 14 -15.95 -10.97 1.85
C ILE A 14 -17.10 -9.97 1.69
N TYR A 15 -18.05 -10.25 0.80
CA TYR A 15 -19.22 -9.42 0.57
C TYR A 15 -20.16 -9.36 1.79
N LYS A 16 -20.48 -10.50 2.40
CA LYS A 16 -21.30 -10.59 3.62
C LYS A 16 -20.71 -9.77 4.76
N LYS A 17 -19.38 -9.79 4.91
CA LYS A 17 -18.66 -9.04 5.93
C LYS A 17 -18.17 -7.67 5.46
N ARG A 18 -18.68 -7.13 4.35
CA ARG A 18 -18.18 -5.86 3.74
C ARG A 18 -18.05 -4.71 4.73
N ILE A 19 -19.01 -4.53 5.63
CA ILE A 19 -19.00 -3.43 6.62
C ILE A 19 -17.87 -3.66 7.63
N LEU A 20 -17.75 -4.88 8.16
CA LEU A 20 -16.69 -5.23 9.10
C LEU A 20 -15.31 -5.16 8.44
N ASN A 21 -15.17 -5.69 7.21
CA ASN A 21 -13.95 -5.64 6.42
C ASN A 21 -13.54 -4.19 6.13
N PHE A 22 -14.49 -3.32 5.80
CA PHE A 22 -14.25 -1.90 5.62
C PHE A 22 -13.80 -1.22 6.91
N LEU A 23 -14.45 -1.49 8.04
CA LEU A 23 -14.03 -0.94 9.34
C LEU A 23 -12.61 -1.38 9.71
N VAL A 24 -12.31 -2.67 9.56
CA VAL A 24 -10.97 -3.22 9.80
C VAL A 24 -9.93 -2.57 8.88
N PHE A 25 -10.27 -2.38 7.59
CA PHE A 25 -9.42 -1.68 6.64
C PHE A 25 -9.13 -0.25 7.07
N VAL A 26 -10.16 0.54 7.41
CA VAL A 26 -10.00 1.93 7.85
C VAL A 26 -9.13 2.02 9.09
N ILE A 27 -9.35 1.15 10.09
CA ILE A 27 -8.57 1.14 11.33
C ILE A 27 -7.09 0.82 11.04
N LEU A 28 -6.82 -0.25 10.26
CA LEU A 28 -5.46 -0.64 9.90
C LEU A 28 -4.75 0.42 9.05
N SER A 29 -5.44 1.02 8.08
CA SER A 29 -4.93 2.10 7.23
C SER A 29 -4.53 3.30 8.10
N CYS A 30 -5.42 3.78 8.96
CA CYS A 30 -5.15 4.90 9.85
C CYS A 30 -3.96 4.63 10.78
N LEU A 31 -3.87 3.42 11.36
CA LEU A 31 -2.77 3.05 12.24
C LEU A 31 -1.44 2.97 11.48
N ILE A 32 -1.38 2.16 10.42
CA ILE A 32 -0.11 1.84 9.76
C ILE A 32 0.35 2.99 8.87
N SER A 33 -0.52 3.47 7.98
CA SER A 33 -0.21 4.57 7.06
C SER A 33 -0.06 5.88 7.83
N GLY A 34 -0.86 6.11 8.88
CA GLY A 34 -0.69 7.26 9.78
C GLY A 34 0.67 7.25 10.48
N LEU A 35 1.09 6.13 11.07
CA LEU A 35 2.42 6.00 11.68
C LEU A 35 3.54 6.23 10.66
N LEU A 36 3.40 5.70 9.43
CA LEU A 36 4.37 5.89 8.36
C LEU A 36 4.50 7.36 7.96
N VAL A 37 3.37 8.07 7.81
CA VAL A 37 3.32 9.49 7.49
C VAL A 37 3.95 10.30 8.62
N ILE A 38 3.56 10.08 9.88
CA ILE A 38 4.11 10.77 11.05
C ILE A 38 5.62 10.55 11.11
N LYS A 39 6.10 9.30 10.98
CA LYS A 39 7.54 8.98 10.99
C LYS A 39 8.28 9.67 9.84
N THR A 40 7.66 9.80 8.68
CA THR A 40 8.29 10.44 7.51
C THR A 40 8.35 11.96 7.66
N ILE A 41 7.28 12.59 8.15
CA ILE A 41 7.21 14.04 8.39
C ILE A 41 8.12 14.45 9.55
N ASN A 42 8.15 13.65 10.63
CA ASN A 42 8.98 13.91 11.80
C ASN A 42 10.45 13.51 11.61
N LYS A 43 10.81 12.97 10.44
CA LYS A 43 12.20 12.73 10.08
C LYS A 43 12.87 14.08 9.81
N LYS A 44 13.26 14.77 10.89
CA LYS A 44 14.07 15.98 10.83
C LYS A 44 15.39 15.62 10.14
N THR A 45 15.63 16.14 8.95
CA THR A 45 17.00 16.36 8.50
C THR A 45 17.54 17.47 9.38
N ILE A 46 18.41 17.13 10.32
CA ILE A 46 19.16 18.08 11.11
C ILE A 46 20.03 18.85 10.10
N VAL A 47 19.59 20.04 9.68
CA VAL A 47 20.55 21.05 9.25
C VAL A 47 21.14 21.54 10.57
N LYS A 48 22.32 21.02 10.94
CA LYS A 48 23.05 21.56 12.09
C LYS A 48 23.22 23.06 11.84
N GLU A 49 23.00 23.87 12.87
CA GLU A 49 23.61 25.19 12.94
C GLU A 49 25.10 24.99 12.64
N GLY A 50 25.52 25.50 11.50
CA GLY A 50 26.81 25.17 10.92
C GLY A 50 27.18 26.24 9.93
N VAL A 51 28.43 26.66 10.02
CA VAL A 51 29.09 27.50 9.02
C VAL A 51 28.94 26.84 7.65
N GLN A 52 28.41 27.56 6.66
CA GLN A 52 28.58 27.17 5.26
C GLN A 52 29.76 27.93 4.66
N TYR A 53 30.55 27.22 3.88
CA TYR A 53 31.53 27.83 2.99
C TYR A 53 30.82 28.07 1.66
N SER A 54 30.87 29.32 1.19
CA SER A 54 30.47 29.67 -0.17
C SER A 54 31.70 29.88 -1.04
N SER A 55 31.74 29.18 -2.16
CA SER A 55 32.75 29.38 -3.21
C SER A 55 32.04 29.87 -4.47
N TYR A 56 32.46 31.02 -4.98
CA TYR A 56 31.98 31.58 -6.24
C TYR A 56 33.08 31.49 -7.27
N ILE A 57 32.83 30.72 -8.33
CA ILE A 57 33.76 30.52 -9.43
C ILE A 57 33.15 31.15 -10.68
N LEU A 58 33.98 31.80 -11.48
CA LEU A 58 33.54 32.53 -12.65
C LEU A 58 34.43 32.16 -13.83
N TYR A 59 33.84 31.61 -14.90
CA TYR A 59 34.51 31.31 -16.15
C TYR A 59 34.04 32.31 -17.20
N LYS A 60 34.95 33.16 -17.66
CA LYS A 60 34.69 34.13 -18.73
C LYS A 60 34.85 33.43 -20.08
N ILE A 61 33.87 33.64 -20.96
CA ILE A 61 33.92 33.16 -22.34
C ILE A 61 34.13 34.36 -23.25
N THR A 62 35.10 34.26 -24.15
CA THR A 62 35.33 35.24 -25.22
C THR A 62 35.04 34.57 -26.56
N ALA A 63 33.93 34.95 -27.18
CA ALA A 63 33.51 34.45 -28.47
C ALA A 63 34.30 35.08 -29.64
N PRO A 64 34.43 34.40 -30.78
CA PRO A 64 35.06 34.96 -31.99
C PRO A 64 34.24 36.13 -32.54
N LYS A 65 34.91 37.09 -33.20
CA LYS A 65 34.32 38.33 -33.73
C LYS A 65 33.40 38.16 -34.95
N SER A 66 33.22 36.94 -35.48
CA SER A 66 32.37 36.70 -36.66
C SER A 66 30.92 36.41 -36.25
N ASP A 67 29.97 37.11 -36.89
CA ASP A 67 28.51 37.05 -36.71
C ASP A 67 27.83 35.73 -37.11
N ASP A 68 28.44 34.57 -36.85
CA ASP A 68 27.77 33.28 -37.09
C ASP A 68 27.61 32.48 -35.79
N PRO A 69 26.51 32.70 -35.05
CA PRO A 69 26.19 31.97 -33.83
C PRO A 69 25.46 30.67 -34.22
N LYS A 70 26.09 29.85 -35.04
CA LYS A 70 25.64 28.47 -35.21
C LYS A 70 26.66 27.54 -34.55
N PRO A 71 26.60 27.38 -33.21
CA PRO A 71 27.12 26.16 -32.63
C PRO A 71 26.46 24.99 -33.36
N LEU A 72 27.23 23.93 -33.62
CA LEU A 72 26.77 22.74 -34.36
C LEU A 72 25.51 22.06 -33.78
N TYR A 73 25.02 22.52 -32.62
CA TYR A 73 23.82 22.08 -31.95
C TYR A 73 23.07 23.32 -31.44
N ASP A 74 21.88 23.57 -32.01
CA ASP A 74 20.81 24.50 -31.62
C ASP A 74 21.15 25.83 -30.93
N LYS A 75 20.67 26.96 -31.51
CA LYS A 75 20.25 28.29 -30.94
C LYS A 75 20.77 28.83 -29.58
N SER A 76 21.77 28.24 -28.96
CA SER A 76 21.97 28.24 -27.53
C SER A 76 23.48 28.35 -27.33
N GLY A 77 23.92 29.55 -26.94
CA GLY A 77 25.32 29.99 -27.11
C GLY A 77 26.35 29.19 -26.31
N TYR A 78 27.63 29.55 -26.46
CA TYR A 78 28.76 28.81 -25.87
C TYR A 78 28.63 28.61 -24.34
N SER A 79 28.05 29.57 -23.62
CA SER A 79 27.85 29.44 -22.17
C SER A 79 26.92 28.29 -21.79
N GLU A 80 25.88 28.00 -22.59
CA GLU A 80 24.94 26.91 -22.27
C GLU A 80 25.60 25.54 -22.41
N PHE A 81 26.48 25.38 -23.40
CA PHE A 81 27.31 24.18 -23.51
C PHE A 81 28.11 23.93 -22.22
N PHE A 82 28.81 24.95 -21.72
CA PHE A 82 29.62 24.81 -20.51
C PHE A 82 28.78 24.62 -19.25
N VAL A 83 27.58 25.23 -19.15
CA VAL A 83 26.63 24.93 -18.08
C VAL A 83 26.23 23.45 -18.10
N LYS A 84 25.77 22.95 -19.25
CA LYS A 84 25.38 21.53 -19.41
C LYS A 84 26.54 20.58 -19.14
N LEU A 85 27.76 20.95 -19.54
CA LEU A 85 28.96 20.17 -19.26
C LEU A 85 29.20 20.01 -17.74
N LEU A 86 29.12 21.11 -16.99
CA LEU A 86 29.33 21.08 -15.54
C LEU A 86 28.19 20.36 -14.82
N GLU A 87 26.93 20.64 -15.18
CA GLU A 87 25.76 20.00 -14.56
C GLU A 87 25.70 18.50 -14.83
N SER A 88 25.97 18.06 -16.07
CA SER A 88 25.93 16.63 -16.43
C SER A 88 27.01 15.82 -15.72
N ASN A 89 28.10 16.46 -15.30
CA ASN A 89 29.21 15.83 -14.58
C ASN A 89 29.16 16.09 -13.05
N LEU A 90 28.11 16.74 -12.56
CA LEU A 90 27.89 16.96 -11.13
C LEU A 90 27.33 15.69 -10.47
N ASN A 91 28.18 14.67 -10.36
CA ASN A 91 27.87 13.40 -9.73
C ASN A 91 29.07 12.89 -8.92
N GLY A 92 28.78 12.08 -7.89
CA GLY A 92 29.77 11.59 -6.95
C GLY A 92 30.86 10.74 -7.56
N ALA A 93 30.54 10.00 -8.64
CA ALA A 93 31.51 9.18 -9.34
C ALA A 93 32.57 10.05 -10.02
N TYR A 94 32.18 11.16 -10.66
CA TYR A 94 33.14 12.10 -11.23
C TYR A 94 33.90 12.89 -10.15
N LEU A 95 33.18 13.33 -9.12
CA LEU A 95 33.71 14.24 -8.12
C LEU A 95 34.67 13.58 -7.11
N PHE A 96 34.48 12.29 -6.78
CA PHE A 96 35.16 11.69 -5.61
C PHE A 96 35.78 10.30 -5.83
N ASN A 97 35.69 9.70 -7.02
CA ASN A 97 36.21 8.33 -7.22
C ASN A 97 37.74 8.21 -7.06
N ASP A 98 38.46 9.27 -7.38
CA ASP A 98 39.93 9.39 -7.30
C ASP A 98 40.41 10.13 -6.05
N VAL A 99 39.51 10.45 -5.12
CA VAL A 99 39.86 11.07 -3.84
C VAL A 99 40.30 9.98 -2.86
N ASP A 100 41.42 10.22 -2.17
CA ASP A 100 41.94 9.33 -1.13
C ASP A 100 40.90 9.03 -0.04
N ASP A 101 40.83 7.78 0.41
CA ASP A 101 39.79 7.33 1.33
C ASP A 101 39.79 8.09 2.66
N LYS A 102 40.95 8.57 3.16
CA LYS A 102 41.01 9.38 4.40
C LYS A 102 40.42 10.77 4.19
N VAL A 103 40.72 11.38 3.04
CA VAL A 103 40.16 12.69 2.67
C VAL A 103 38.66 12.57 2.46
N LEU A 104 38.23 11.50 1.79
CA LEU A 104 36.83 11.22 1.54
C LEU A 104 36.03 10.95 2.83
N ASP A 105 36.61 10.19 3.76
CA ASP A 105 36.00 9.97 5.08
C ASP A 105 35.78 11.30 5.81
N ARG A 106 36.78 12.19 5.80
CA ARG A 106 36.67 13.53 6.39
C ARG A 106 35.59 14.37 5.71
N MET A 107 35.58 14.42 4.37
CA MET A 107 34.54 15.12 3.60
C MET A 107 33.14 14.59 3.95
N SER A 108 32.97 13.27 4.04
CA SER A 108 31.69 12.65 4.37
C SER A 108 31.21 13.02 5.78
N LYS A 109 32.12 13.06 6.76
CA LYS A 109 31.84 13.49 8.14
C LYS A 109 31.44 14.96 8.20
N GLU A 110 32.17 15.84 7.53
CA GLU A 110 31.86 17.28 7.47
C GLU A 110 30.50 17.54 6.78
N LEU A 111 30.13 16.73 5.78
CA LEU A 111 28.82 16.74 5.13
C LEU A 111 27.72 15.97 5.88
N SER A 112 28.03 15.34 7.01
CA SER A 112 27.12 14.46 7.76
C SER A 112 26.48 13.36 6.88
N THR A 113 27.29 12.73 6.02
CA THR A 113 26.91 11.64 5.13
C THR A 113 27.89 10.46 5.23
N SER A 114 27.75 9.44 4.41
CA SER A 114 28.72 8.34 4.30
C SER A 114 29.55 8.45 3.02
N THR A 115 30.75 7.88 3.03
CA THR A 115 31.63 7.80 1.85
C THR A 115 30.92 7.12 0.66
N VAL A 116 30.16 6.05 0.93
CA VAL A 116 29.35 5.34 -0.09
C VAL A 116 28.28 6.25 -0.68
N THR A 117 27.57 7.04 0.15
CA THR A 117 26.56 7.98 -0.32
C THR A 117 27.19 9.10 -1.15
N LEU A 118 28.39 9.55 -0.76
CA LEU A 118 29.10 10.61 -1.44
C LEU A 118 29.59 10.17 -2.83
N LYS A 119 30.18 8.97 -2.97
CA LYS A 119 30.57 8.39 -4.28
C LYS A 119 29.36 8.09 -5.18
N ASN A 120 28.23 7.66 -4.60
CA ASN A 120 27.02 7.34 -5.36
C ASN A 120 26.06 8.54 -5.51
N SER A 121 26.47 9.74 -5.12
CA SER A 121 25.62 10.93 -5.23
C SER A 121 25.36 11.28 -6.70
N ASN A 122 24.16 11.74 -7.00
CA ASN A 122 23.75 12.18 -8.34
C ASN A 122 23.42 13.68 -8.33
N PHE A 123 23.01 14.23 -9.47
CA PHE A 123 22.65 15.64 -9.59
C PHE A 123 21.66 16.09 -8.50
N ASP A 124 20.60 15.31 -8.22
CA ASP A 124 19.61 15.62 -7.17
C ASP A 124 20.23 15.83 -5.78
N TYR A 125 21.34 15.14 -5.47
CA TYR A 125 22.05 15.33 -4.20
C TYR A 125 22.76 16.68 -4.13
N TRP A 126 23.29 17.15 -5.27
CA TRP A 126 24.06 18.39 -5.39
C TRP A 126 23.22 19.60 -5.76
N ASP A 127 22.00 19.38 -6.24
CA ASP A 127 21.02 20.43 -6.47
C ASP A 127 20.89 21.32 -5.23
N LYS A 128 20.83 22.64 -5.45
CA LYS A 128 20.85 23.71 -4.44
C LYS A 128 22.15 23.84 -3.61
N LYS A 129 23.02 22.83 -3.59
CA LYS A 129 24.37 22.93 -3.01
C LYS A 129 25.38 23.43 -4.03
N VAL A 130 25.22 23.08 -5.30
CA VAL A 130 26.01 23.60 -6.41
C VAL A 130 25.02 24.15 -7.44
N VAL A 131 25.15 25.45 -7.74
CA VAL A 131 24.30 26.12 -8.73
C VAL A 131 25.21 26.62 -9.84
N VAL A 132 24.94 26.19 -11.07
CA VAL A 132 25.67 26.58 -12.27
C VAL A 132 24.74 27.43 -13.13
N ASN A 133 25.13 28.66 -13.45
CA ASN A 133 24.33 29.56 -14.28
C ASN A 133 25.18 30.13 -15.41
N TYR A 134 24.62 30.25 -16.61
CA TYR A 134 25.21 31.11 -17.63
C TYR A 134 24.90 32.57 -17.31
N ILE A 135 25.85 33.46 -17.60
CA ILE A 135 25.68 34.91 -17.38
C ILE A 135 24.92 35.54 -18.56
N SER A 136 25.32 35.14 -19.77
CA SER A 136 24.60 35.35 -21.02
C SER A 136 25.09 34.32 -22.03
N SER A 137 24.44 34.19 -23.18
CA SER A 137 24.70 33.13 -24.16
C SER A 137 26.18 32.94 -24.52
N ASN A 138 26.99 34.00 -24.53
CA ASN A 138 28.41 33.93 -24.95
C ASN A 138 29.41 34.63 -23.99
N LEU A 139 28.99 35.07 -22.80
CA LEU A 139 29.85 35.84 -21.89
C LEU A 139 30.54 35.01 -20.80
N GLY A 140 29.95 33.89 -20.39
CA GLY A 140 30.53 33.10 -19.30
C GLY A 140 29.54 32.29 -18.47
N VAL A 141 30.14 31.54 -17.55
CA VAL A 141 29.47 30.65 -16.59
C VAL A 141 29.88 31.03 -15.18
N SER A 142 28.90 31.07 -14.28
CA SER A 142 29.11 31.25 -12.84
C SER A 142 28.72 29.98 -12.11
N VAL A 143 29.53 29.60 -11.12
CA VAL A 143 29.28 28.46 -10.25
C VAL A 143 29.26 28.95 -8.81
N LYS A 144 28.20 28.61 -8.08
CA LYS A 144 28.09 28.83 -6.64
C LYS A 144 28.06 27.49 -5.92
N ILE A 145 29.03 27.24 -5.04
CA ILE A 145 29.10 26.05 -4.20
C ILE A 145 28.80 26.44 -2.75
N LEU A 146 27.85 25.76 -2.12
CA LEU A 146 27.35 25.98 -0.77
C LEU A 146 27.36 24.65 0.00
N THR A 147 28.42 24.40 0.74
CA THR A 147 28.52 23.22 1.59
C THR A 147 29.10 23.56 2.97
N PRO A 148 28.86 22.72 4.00
CA PRO A 148 29.51 22.90 5.29
C PRO A 148 31.02 22.55 5.30
N SER A 149 31.59 22.12 4.17
CA SER A 149 32.99 21.69 4.07
C SER A 149 33.75 22.49 3.02
N LYS A 150 34.77 23.24 3.45
CA LYS A 150 35.69 23.90 2.52
C LYS A 150 36.39 22.87 1.62
N LEU A 151 36.77 21.72 2.17
CA LEU A 151 37.43 20.66 1.42
C LEU A 151 36.57 20.16 0.26
N VAL A 152 35.27 20.00 0.48
CA VAL A 152 34.34 19.60 -0.58
C VAL A 152 34.23 20.70 -1.64
N ASN A 153 34.14 21.97 -1.24
CA ASN A 153 34.11 23.07 -2.21
C ASN A 153 35.37 23.10 -3.07
N ASP A 154 36.54 22.96 -2.44
CA ASP A 154 37.85 22.96 -3.11
C ASP A 154 37.95 21.78 -4.11
N GLU A 155 37.47 20.59 -3.75
CA GLU A 155 37.49 19.43 -4.65
C GLU A 155 36.52 19.61 -5.83
N ILE A 156 35.30 20.10 -5.59
CA ILE A 156 34.33 20.38 -6.67
C ILE A 156 34.89 21.43 -7.63
N GLU A 157 35.49 22.50 -7.11
CA GLU A 157 36.14 23.53 -7.92
C GLU A 157 37.24 22.94 -8.80
N LYS A 158 38.16 22.16 -8.22
CA LYS A 158 39.22 21.46 -8.95
C LYS A 158 38.66 20.57 -10.06
N LYS A 159 37.59 19.83 -9.80
CA LYS A 159 36.94 18.96 -10.77
C LYS A 159 36.29 19.72 -11.92
N PHE A 160 35.73 20.88 -11.63
CA PHE A 160 35.19 21.78 -12.65
C PHE A 160 36.29 22.45 -13.47
N ASP A 161 37.38 22.89 -12.84
CA ASP A 161 38.55 23.42 -13.56
C ASP A 161 39.08 22.40 -14.55
N MET A 162 39.19 21.12 -14.14
CA MET A 162 39.60 20.02 -15.03
C MET A 162 38.63 19.82 -16.20
N LEU A 163 37.31 19.88 -15.98
CA LEU A 163 36.33 19.79 -17.06
C LEU A 163 36.48 20.94 -18.05
N ILE A 164 36.58 22.17 -17.55
CA ILE A 164 36.73 23.34 -18.41
C ILE A 164 38.03 23.24 -19.20
N GLU A 165 39.15 22.88 -18.57
CA GLU A 165 40.44 22.73 -19.24
C GLU A 165 40.40 21.69 -20.36
N ASN A 166 39.73 20.55 -20.13
CA ASN A 166 39.60 19.48 -21.12
C ASN A 166 38.72 19.90 -22.33
N TYR A 167 37.76 20.80 -22.13
CA TYR A 167 36.77 21.17 -23.14
C TYR A 167 36.88 22.63 -23.64
N LYS A 168 37.84 23.44 -23.14
CA LYS A 168 37.96 24.86 -23.51
C LYS A 168 38.29 25.08 -24.99
N ASN A 169 38.92 24.10 -25.64
CA ASN A 169 39.34 24.16 -27.04
C ASN A 169 38.37 23.47 -28.02
N VAL A 170 37.19 23.04 -27.55
CA VAL A 170 36.20 22.34 -28.39
C VAL A 170 35.70 23.21 -29.53
N TYR A 171 35.60 24.53 -29.31
CA TYR A 171 35.16 25.49 -30.32
C TYR A 171 36.33 26.35 -30.82
N LYS A 172 36.53 26.36 -32.14
CA LYS A 172 37.56 27.18 -32.77
C LYS A 172 37.30 28.67 -32.54
N GLY A 173 38.29 29.37 -31.98
CA GLY A 173 38.22 30.82 -31.76
C GLY A 173 37.45 31.26 -30.51
N VAL A 174 36.97 30.31 -29.70
CA VAL A 174 36.41 30.60 -28.36
C VAL A 174 37.53 30.48 -27.33
N LYS A 175 37.63 31.46 -26.43
CA LYS A 175 38.53 31.38 -25.26
C LYS A 175 37.72 31.28 -23.98
N VAL A 176 38.16 30.44 -23.06
CA VAL A 176 37.55 30.29 -21.73
C VAL A 176 38.61 30.52 -20.68
N ASP A 177 38.44 31.56 -19.88
CA ASP A 177 39.37 31.96 -18.84
C ASP A 177 38.68 31.91 -17.48
N LYS A 178 39.32 31.26 -16.50
CA LYS A 178 38.86 31.33 -15.11
C LYS A 178 39.21 32.71 -14.53
N LEU A 179 38.20 33.41 -14.03
CA LEU A 179 38.36 34.60 -13.19
C LEU A 179 38.52 34.17 -11.72
N ASN A 180 39.02 35.08 -10.88
CA ASN A 180 39.29 34.80 -9.47
C ASN A 180 38.09 34.14 -8.78
N SER A 181 38.35 33.08 -8.00
CA SER A 181 37.37 32.50 -7.10
C SER A 181 37.30 33.29 -5.81
N ASN A 182 36.08 33.58 -5.35
CA ASN A 182 35.85 34.24 -4.07
C ASN A 182 35.34 33.22 -3.06
N TYR A 183 36.01 33.15 -1.91
CA TYR A 183 35.62 32.28 -0.79
C TYR A 183 35.06 33.14 0.34
N SER A 184 33.90 32.76 0.87
CA SER A 184 33.35 33.41 2.05
C SER A 184 32.76 32.41 3.03
N LYS A 185 32.74 32.81 4.31
CA LYS A 185 32.20 32.02 5.42
C LYS A 185 30.83 32.60 5.76
N GLU A 186 29.75 31.92 5.37
CA GLU A 186 28.38 32.35 5.63
C GLU A 186 27.87 31.74 6.95
N LEU A 187 27.44 32.59 7.89
CA LEU A 187 26.71 32.18 9.09
C LEU A 187 25.23 32.08 8.73
N ILE A 188 24.65 30.89 8.84
CA ILE A 188 23.22 30.71 8.61
C ILE A 188 22.45 31.35 9.77
N SER A 189 21.71 32.42 9.50
CA SER A 189 20.65 32.90 10.39
C SER A 189 19.54 31.86 10.48
N LYS A 190 19.02 31.64 11.70
CA LYS A 190 18.03 30.61 12.03
C LYS A 190 16.85 30.50 11.05
N GLU A 191 16.46 29.24 10.86
CA GLU A 191 15.20 28.72 10.33
C GLU A 191 14.91 28.91 8.83
N ASN A 192 15.29 27.89 8.06
CA ASN A 192 14.35 27.29 7.12
C ASN A 192 14.40 25.77 7.31
N ILE A 193 13.41 25.23 8.01
CA ILE A 193 13.15 23.79 8.07
C ILE A 193 12.70 23.37 6.68
N ASN A 194 13.64 23.13 5.77
CA ASN A 194 13.34 22.48 4.51
C ASN A 194 12.98 21.03 4.82
N ARG A 195 11.67 20.75 4.83
CA ARG A 195 11.12 19.38 4.90
C ARG A 195 11.51 18.65 3.62
N ASN A 196 12.70 18.06 3.61
CA ASN A 196 13.27 17.42 2.43
C ASN A 196 12.69 16.00 2.21
N TYR A 197 11.35 15.86 2.25
CA TYR A 197 10.66 14.62 1.90
C TYR A 197 9.87 14.79 0.61
N SER A 198 10.01 13.84 -0.31
CA SER A 198 9.24 13.84 -1.56
C SER A 198 7.83 13.32 -1.29
N LEU A 199 6.82 14.17 -1.47
CA LEU A 199 5.41 13.79 -1.40
C LEU A 199 5.10 12.61 -2.34
N LYS A 200 5.65 12.62 -3.56
CA LYS A 200 5.49 11.52 -4.52
C LYS A 200 6.03 10.19 -3.95
N LYS A 201 7.22 10.19 -3.34
CA LYS A 201 7.79 8.98 -2.72
C LYS A 201 7.00 8.52 -1.50
N LEU A 202 6.44 9.44 -0.72
CA LEU A 202 5.57 9.10 0.42
C LEU A 202 4.26 8.47 -0.07
N LEU A 203 3.62 9.05 -1.08
CA LEU A 203 2.37 8.53 -1.65
C LEU A 203 2.55 7.11 -2.21
N VAL A 204 3.64 6.83 -2.92
CA VAL A 204 3.95 5.47 -3.41
C VAL A 204 4.07 4.46 -2.26
N LYS A 205 4.72 4.86 -1.16
CA LYS A 205 4.85 3.99 0.02
C LYS A 205 3.51 3.75 0.73
N VAL A 206 2.70 4.79 0.88
CA VAL A 206 1.35 4.66 1.45
C VAL A 206 0.51 3.74 0.58
N PHE A 207 0.50 3.95 -0.74
CA PHE A 207 -0.24 3.10 -1.67
C PHE A 207 0.17 1.63 -1.58
N ALA A 208 1.48 1.34 -1.53
CA ALA A 208 1.98 -0.02 -1.37
C ALA A 208 1.49 -0.66 -0.05
N VAL A 209 1.45 0.11 1.04
CA VAL A 209 0.91 -0.36 2.33
C VAL A 209 -0.58 -0.68 2.23
N GLU A 210 -1.37 0.19 1.60
CA GLU A 210 -2.82 -0.05 1.43
C GLU A 210 -3.11 -1.32 0.64
N VAL A 211 -2.34 -1.60 -0.42
CA VAL A 211 -2.46 -2.86 -1.18
C VAL A 211 -2.17 -4.07 -0.29
N VAL A 212 -1.13 -3.99 0.56
CA VAL A 212 -0.80 -5.08 1.50
C VAL A 212 -1.92 -5.30 2.52
N ILE A 213 -2.54 -4.23 3.04
CA ILE A 213 -3.66 -4.32 3.97
C ILE A 213 -4.86 -5.03 3.30
N LEU A 214 -5.17 -4.70 2.05
CA LEU A 214 -6.26 -5.37 1.30
C LEU A 214 -6.00 -6.87 1.13
N ILE A 215 -4.76 -7.25 0.78
CA ILE A 215 -4.36 -8.66 0.67
C ILE A 215 -4.51 -9.35 2.03
N PHE A 216 -4.05 -8.71 3.11
CA PHE A 216 -4.15 -9.26 4.47
C PHE A 216 -5.61 -9.51 4.88
N ILE A 217 -6.52 -8.57 4.63
CA ILE A 217 -7.95 -8.74 4.94
C ILE A 217 -8.56 -9.89 4.14
N THR A 218 -8.16 -10.06 2.89
CA THR A 218 -8.60 -11.17 2.03
C THR A 218 -8.17 -12.51 2.63
N ILE A 219 -6.90 -12.63 3.04
CA ILE A 219 -6.35 -13.83 3.69
C ILE A 219 -7.05 -14.08 5.03
N LEU A 220 -7.31 -13.05 5.83
CA LEU A 220 -8.01 -13.21 7.10
C LEU A 220 -9.43 -13.76 6.91
N ASN A 221 -10.15 -13.28 5.89
CA ASN A 221 -11.48 -13.80 5.55
C ASN A 221 -11.41 -15.26 5.09
N PHE A 222 -10.38 -15.63 4.33
CA PHE A 222 -10.11 -17.01 3.92
C PHE A 222 -9.88 -17.92 5.13
N ILE A 223 -8.98 -17.54 6.04
CA ILE A 223 -8.66 -18.28 7.26
C ILE A 223 -9.91 -18.47 8.12
N LEU A 224 -10.64 -17.38 8.40
CA LEU A 224 -11.87 -17.43 9.20
C LEU A 224 -12.94 -18.33 8.59
N TYR A 225 -12.98 -18.44 7.26
CA TYR A 225 -13.90 -19.34 6.60
C TYR A 225 -13.46 -20.80 6.75
N ILE A 226 -12.20 -21.13 6.50
CA ILE A 226 -11.70 -22.51 6.57
C ILE A 226 -12.00 -23.14 7.92
N PHE A 227 -11.75 -22.41 9.01
CA PHE A 227 -11.98 -22.91 10.36
C PHE A 227 -13.46 -22.94 10.78
N ASN A 228 -14.33 -22.24 10.06
CA ASN A 228 -15.75 -22.20 10.38
C ASN A 228 -16.60 -22.00 9.11
N PRO A 229 -16.69 -23.00 8.21
CA PRO A 229 -17.31 -22.83 6.91
C PRO A 229 -18.84 -22.64 7.03
N THR A 230 -19.41 -21.83 6.14
CA THR A 230 -20.87 -21.66 6.00
C THR A 230 -21.42 -22.60 4.94
N ILE A 231 -22.64 -23.06 5.13
CA ILE A 231 -23.39 -23.78 4.11
C ILE A 231 -23.96 -22.76 3.13
N ASN A 232 -23.75 -22.95 1.82
CA ASN A 232 -24.05 -21.94 0.80
C ASN A 232 -24.87 -22.47 -0.39
N ARG A 233 -25.15 -23.78 -0.46
CA ARG A 233 -25.90 -24.41 -1.57
C ARG A 233 -26.66 -25.66 -1.10
N GLU A 234 -27.70 -26.05 -1.84
CA GLU A 234 -28.53 -27.21 -1.50
C GLU A 234 -27.71 -28.51 -1.46
N GLY A 235 -26.78 -28.66 -2.41
CA GLY A 235 -25.90 -29.83 -2.52
C GLY A 235 -25.08 -30.11 -1.26
N ASP A 236 -24.82 -29.10 -0.42
CA ASP A 236 -24.09 -29.28 0.84
C ASP A 236 -24.88 -30.11 1.87
N TYR A 237 -26.21 -30.15 1.75
CA TYR A 237 -27.10 -30.95 2.61
C TYR A 237 -27.32 -32.37 2.08
N SER A 238 -27.09 -32.61 0.79
CA SER A 238 -27.36 -33.91 0.14
C SER A 238 -26.60 -35.07 0.80
N LYS A 239 -25.41 -34.82 1.34
CA LYS A 239 -24.57 -35.81 2.04
C LYS A 239 -25.15 -36.35 3.36
N TYR A 240 -26.23 -35.76 3.87
CA TYR A 240 -26.80 -36.15 5.17
C TYR A 240 -27.98 -37.14 5.08
N ASN A 241 -28.31 -37.63 3.87
CA ASN A 241 -29.41 -38.59 3.62
C ASN A 241 -30.76 -38.13 4.20
N LEU A 242 -31.11 -36.87 3.97
CA LEU A 242 -32.39 -36.29 4.35
C LEU A 242 -33.45 -36.60 3.29
N LYS A 243 -34.74 -36.68 3.67
CA LYS A 243 -35.82 -36.98 2.70
C LYS A 243 -36.02 -35.85 1.69
N PHE A 244 -35.70 -34.61 2.05
CA PHE A 244 -35.71 -33.47 1.15
C PHE A 244 -34.71 -32.39 1.57
N VAL A 245 -34.28 -31.61 0.58
CA VAL A 245 -33.61 -30.31 0.72
C VAL A 245 -34.32 -29.38 -0.24
N GLN A 246 -34.86 -28.26 0.26
CA GLN A 246 -35.66 -27.34 -0.55
C GLN A 246 -35.25 -25.89 -0.29
N GLU A 247 -34.79 -25.20 -1.34
CA GLU A 247 -34.67 -23.75 -1.34
C GLU A 247 -36.04 -23.09 -1.57
N VAL A 248 -36.36 -22.12 -0.72
CA VAL A 248 -37.58 -21.31 -0.80
C VAL A 248 -37.23 -19.82 -0.76
N ASN A 249 -38.08 -19.01 -1.39
CA ASN A 249 -37.83 -17.58 -1.57
C ASN A 249 -38.64 -16.70 -0.60
N SER A 250 -39.68 -17.25 0.02
CA SER A 250 -40.57 -16.52 0.92
C SER A 250 -40.95 -17.33 2.17
N ILE A 251 -41.48 -16.64 3.18
CA ILE A 251 -41.97 -17.29 4.40
C ILE A 251 -43.24 -18.10 4.11
N GLU A 252 -44.07 -17.61 3.18
CA GLU A 252 -45.28 -18.25 2.71
C GLU A 252 -44.97 -19.59 2.03
N ASP A 253 -43.89 -19.65 1.24
CA ASP A 253 -43.44 -20.88 0.60
C ASP A 253 -43.02 -21.95 1.63
N ILE A 254 -42.45 -21.55 2.77
CA ILE A 254 -42.12 -22.48 3.86
C ILE A 254 -43.39 -23.19 4.34
N LEU A 255 -44.45 -22.44 4.62
CA LEU A 255 -45.71 -22.99 5.12
C LEU A 255 -46.41 -23.85 4.07
N ALA A 256 -46.45 -23.40 2.82
CA ALA A 256 -47.04 -24.15 1.71
C ALA A 256 -46.32 -25.49 1.51
N PHE A 257 -45.00 -25.47 1.49
CA PHE A 257 -44.19 -26.67 1.32
C PHE A 257 -44.34 -27.64 2.51
N LEU A 258 -44.30 -27.14 3.75
CA LEU A 258 -44.51 -27.97 4.94
C LEU A 258 -45.91 -28.58 4.97
N SER A 259 -46.94 -27.83 4.62
CA SER A 259 -48.32 -28.33 4.56
C SER A 259 -48.47 -29.47 3.55
N TYR A 260 -47.83 -29.33 2.38
CA TYR A 260 -47.74 -30.37 1.36
C TYR A 260 -47.00 -31.63 1.86
N ARG A 261 -45.88 -31.47 2.56
CA ARG A 261 -45.15 -32.62 3.14
C ARG A 261 -45.92 -33.31 4.25
N ILE A 262 -46.58 -32.55 5.11
CA ILE A 262 -47.39 -33.07 6.21
C ILE A 262 -48.54 -33.95 5.69
N SER A 263 -49.19 -33.56 4.60
CA SER A 263 -50.28 -34.34 4.00
C SER A 263 -49.77 -35.62 3.34
N ILE A 264 -48.69 -35.55 2.55
CA ILE A 264 -48.13 -36.70 1.84
C ILE A 264 -47.52 -37.73 2.80
N ASP A 265 -46.78 -37.27 3.80
CA ASP A 265 -46.09 -38.14 4.75
C ASP A 265 -47.01 -38.55 5.93
N ASN A 266 -48.30 -38.16 5.90
CA ASN A 266 -49.33 -38.40 6.91
C ASN A 266 -48.87 -38.10 8.36
N LEU A 267 -48.23 -36.94 8.54
CA LEU A 267 -47.59 -36.55 9.80
C LEU A 267 -48.60 -35.86 10.73
N LYS A 268 -48.61 -36.24 12.01
CA LYS A 268 -49.47 -35.60 13.01
C LYS A 268 -49.03 -34.16 13.32
N LYS A 269 -47.73 -33.97 13.54
CA LYS A 269 -47.12 -32.68 13.89
C LYS A 269 -45.66 -32.64 13.47
N VAL A 270 -45.21 -31.47 13.02
CA VAL A 270 -43.84 -31.18 12.59
C VAL A 270 -43.27 -30.05 13.42
N TYR A 271 -42.00 -30.21 13.81
CA TYR A 271 -41.27 -29.26 14.61
C TYR A 271 -40.16 -28.63 13.79
N ILE A 272 -40.19 -27.31 13.67
CA ILE A 272 -39.18 -26.53 12.96
C ILE A 272 -38.12 -26.13 13.97
N LEU A 273 -36.86 -26.39 13.65
CA LEU A 273 -35.73 -25.88 14.40
C LEU A 273 -34.62 -25.40 13.46
N SER A 274 -33.63 -24.72 14.01
CA SER A 274 -32.46 -24.27 13.26
C SER A 274 -31.20 -24.58 14.04
N SER A 275 -30.12 -24.88 13.33
CA SER A 275 -28.79 -25.01 13.90
C SER A 275 -28.28 -23.72 14.54
N ASN A 276 -28.89 -22.58 14.21
CA ASN A 276 -28.57 -21.26 14.75
C ASN A 276 -29.87 -20.52 15.15
N SER A 277 -30.05 -20.28 16.45
CA SER A 277 -31.26 -19.62 16.98
C SER A 277 -31.54 -18.24 16.38
N LYS A 278 -30.50 -17.55 15.88
CA LYS A 278 -30.66 -16.26 15.18
C LYS A 278 -31.48 -16.38 13.90
N ILE A 279 -31.44 -17.53 13.22
CA ILE A 279 -32.19 -17.78 11.98
C ILE A 279 -33.69 -17.79 12.29
N ILE A 280 -34.10 -18.56 13.29
CA ILE A 280 -35.50 -18.61 13.73
C ILE A 280 -35.99 -17.26 14.21
N SER A 281 -35.15 -16.50 14.93
CA SER A 281 -35.55 -15.17 15.43
C SER A 281 -35.88 -14.16 14.34
N LYS A 282 -35.37 -14.35 13.11
CA LYS A 282 -35.68 -13.48 11.96
C LYS A 282 -37.02 -13.81 11.31
N ILE A 283 -37.51 -15.03 11.49
CA ILE A 283 -38.68 -15.54 10.79
C ILE A 283 -39.92 -15.32 11.65
N LYS A 284 -40.86 -14.53 11.13
CA LYS A 284 -42.17 -14.29 11.73
C LYS A 284 -43.17 -15.35 11.27
N LEU A 285 -42.93 -16.59 11.67
CA LEU A 285 -43.82 -17.70 11.38
C LEU A 285 -44.53 -18.06 12.68
N ASP A 286 -45.85 -18.22 12.62
CA ASP A 286 -46.66 -18.55 13.78
C ASP A 286 -46.81 -20.06 13.92
N ASN A 287 -46.99 -20.52 15.16
CA ASN A 287 -47.34 -21.90 15.42
C ASN A 287 -48.74 -22.19 14.89
N THR A 288 -48.93 -23.40 14.38
CA THR A 288 -50.24 -23.94 13.97
C THR A 288 -50.47 -25.27 14.67
N ASP A 289 -51.67 -25.84 14.52
CA ASP A 289 -51.99 -27.15 15.12
C ASP A 289 -51.03 -28.26 14.69
N LYS A 290 -50.48 -28.16 13.46
CA LYS A 290 -49.58 -29.17 12.87
C LYS A 290 -48.12 -28.74 12.77
N ILE A 291 -47.79 -27.46 12.98
CA ILE A 291 -46.42 -26.93 12.86
C ILE A 291 -46.07 -26.15 14.12
N GLU A 292 -44.96 -26.50 14.76
CA GLU A 292 -44.46 -25.79 15.94
C GLU A 292 -43.00 -25.38 15.75
N ILE A 293 -42.69 -24.13 16.06
CA ILE A 293 -41.34 -23.58 15.97
C ILE A 293 -40.63 -23.69 17.33
N ILE A 294 -39.46 -24.31 17.30
CA ILE A 294 -38.59 -24.42 18.47
C ILE A 294 -37.60 -23.27 18.46
N LYS A 295 -37.86 -22.26 19.30
CA LYS A 295 -36.95 -21.12 19.46
C LYS A 295 -35.68 -21.49 20.22
N GLU A 296 -35.79 -22.44 21.15
CA GLU A 296 -34.70 -22.87 22.02
C GLU A 296 -34.45 -24.37 21.89
N ASN A 297 -33.26 -24.71 21.39
CA ASN A 297 -32.86 -26.09 21.12
C ASN A 297 -32.36 -26.84 22.37
N GLU A 298 -32.95 -26.58 23.54
CA GLU A 298 -32.59 -27.26 24.78
C GLU A 298 -32.94 -28.74 24.71
N PHE A 299 -32.14 -29.59 25.36
CA PHE A 299 -32.34 -31.04 25.32
C PHE A 299 -33.75 -31.45 25.75
N LYS A 300 -34.25 -30.88 26.85
CA LYS A 300 -35.60 -31.16 27.38
C LYS A 300 -36.70 -30.87 26.37
N ASN A 301 -36.57 -29.76 25.64
CA ASN A 301 -37.56 -29.32 24.66
C ASN A 301 -37.70 -30.28 23.47
N LEU A 302 -36.73 -31.18 23.25
CA LEU A 302 -36.71 -32.09 22.11
C LEU A 302 -37.24 -33.49 22.46
N LEU A 303 -37.38 -33.85 23.74
CA LEU A 303 -37.65 -35.24 24.16
C LEU A 303 -39.02 -35.75 23.70
N ASP A 304 -40.06 -34.94 23.82
CA ASP A 304 -41.45 -35.36 23.52
C ASP A 304 -41.86 -35.09 22.06
N LYS A 305 -40.91 -34.68 21.22
CA LYS A 305 -41.13 -34.28 19.83
C LYS A 305 -40.58 -35.34 18.89
N GLU A 306 -41.27 -35.63 17.79
CA GLU A 306 -40.92 -36.75 16.90
C GLU A 306 -40.35 -36.30 15.54
N ASN A 307 -41.09 -35.47 14.80
CA ASN A 307 -40.77 -35.14 13.41
C ASN A 307 -40.15 -33.74 13.29
N PHE A 308 -38.93 -33.65 12.79
CA PHE A 308 -38.18 -32.40 12.72
C PHE A 308 -37.89 -31.98 11.29
N VAL A 309 -37.97 -30.67 11.05
CA VAL A 309 -37.48 -30.01 9.84
C VAL A 309 -36.49 -28.93 10.25
N PHE A 310 -35.34 -28.92 9.59
CA PHE A 310 -34.36 -27.86 9.75
C PHE A 310 -34.75 -26.67 8.89
N LEU A 311 -34.65 -25.48 9.47
CA LEU A 311 -34.78 -24.20 8.78
C LEU A 311 -33.43 -23.49 8.85
N GLU A 312 -32.82 -23.30 7.69
CA GLU A 312 -31.44 -22.84 7.57
C GLU A 312 -31.32 -21.68 6.57
N GLU A 313 -30.30 -20.84 6.75
CA GLU A 313 -30.09 -19.64 5.93
C GLU A 313 -28.70 -19.72 5.29
N TYR A 314 -28.66 -19.59 3.96
CA TYR A 314 -27.39 -19.68 3.24
C TYR A 314 -26.43 -18.58 3.67
N GLY A 315 -25.19 -18.99 3.98
CA GLY A 315 -24.17 -18.07 4.46
C GLY A 315 -24.22 -17.71 5.94
N ILE A 316 -25.23 -18.18 6.66
CA ILE A 316 -25.30 -18.01 8.12
C ILE A 316 -25.13 -19.35 8.81
N SER A 317 -25.84 -20.37 8.32
CA SER A 317 -25.73 -21.74 8.80
C SER A 317 -24.31 -22.26 8.65
N ARG A 318 -23.76 -22.84 9.72
CA ARG A 318 -22.39 -23.38 9.76
C ARG A 318 -22.44 -24.89 9.76
N TYR A 319 -21.52 -25.53 9.04
CA TYR A 319 -21.42 -27.00 8.99
C TYR A 319 -21.36 -27.61 10.39
N SER A 320 -20.46 -27.13 11.25
CA SER A 320 -20.31 -27.67 12.61
C SER A 320 -21.60 -27.57 13.44
N SER A 321 -22.31 -26.43 13.37
CA SER A 321 -23.53 -26.23 14.16
C SER A 321 -24.66 -27.12 13.66
N PHE A 322 -24.80 -27.22 12.34
CA PHE A 322 -25.77 -28.09 11.70
C PHE A 322 -25.50 -29.55 12.03
N GLU A 323 -24.27 -30.03 11.83
CA GLU A 323 -23.88 -31.42 12.10
C GLU A 323 -24.05 -31.79 13.57
N LYS A 324 -23.71 -30.88 14.51
CA LYS A 324 -23.95 -31.08 15.95
C LYS A 324 -25.44 -31.22 16.28
N MET A 325 -26.29 -30.37 15.70
CA MET A 325 -27.73 -30.44 15.93
C MET A 325 -28.33 -31.70 15.30
N LEU A 326 -27.91 -32.01 14.07
CA LEU A 326 -28.31 -33.23 13.38
C LEU A 326 -27.95 -34.48 14.19
N GLN A 327 -26.72 -34.53 14.72
CA GLN A 327 -26.28 -35.64 15.57
C GLN A 327 -27.07 -35.71 16.87
N LYS A 328 -27.38 -34.56 17.48
CA LYS A 328 -28.22 -34.50 18.69
C LYS A 328 -29.60 -35.11 18.46
N LEU A 329 -30.25 -34.80 17.34
CA LEU A 329 -31.55 -35.38 16.98
C LEU A 329 -31.45 -36.87 16.63
N LYS A 330 -30.38 -37.28 15.92
CA LYS A 330 -30.13 -38.70 15.61
C LYS A 330 -29.93 -39.53 16.88
N ASN A 331 -29.17 -39.03 17.85
CA ASN A 331 -28.95 -39.71 19.14
C ASN A 331 -30.22 -39.82 20.00
N LEU A 332 -31.24 -39.02 19.69
CA LEU A 332 -32.55 -39.03 20.34
C LEU A 332 -33.59 -39.85 19.54
N ASP A 333 -33.14 -40.58 18.52
CA ASP A 333 -33.97 -41.38 17.61
C ASP A 333 -35.12 -40.58 16.98
N LYS A 334 -34.86 -39.30 16.67
CA LYS A 334 -35.87 -38.41 16.08
C LYS A 334 -35.97 -38.58 14.57
N ASN A 335 -37.18 -38.43 14.04
CA ASN A 335 -37.44 -38.48 12.61
C ASN A 335 -37.07 -37.12 11.97
N ILE A 336 -35.90 -37.05 11.36
CA ILE A 336 -35.41 -35.84 10.68
C ILE A 336 -35.85 -35.91 9.22
N LEU A 337 -36.84 -35.08 8.86
CA LEU A 337 -37.46 -35.12 7.54
C LEU A 337 -36.57 -34.48 6.47
N GLY A 338 -36.11 -33.26 6.72
CA GLY A 338 -35.44 -32.49 5.67
C GLY A 338 -34.94 -31.14 6.15
N VAL A 339 -34.38 -30.39 5.19
CA VAL A 339 -33.95 -29.00 5.39
C VAL A 339 -34.70 -28.11 4.41
N ILE A 340 -35.24 -27.01 4.92
CA ILE A 340 -35.71 -25.89 4.13
C ILE A 340 -34.67 -24.78 4.27
N THR A 341 -34.15 -24.32 3.14
CA THR A 341 -33.16 -23.25 3.08
C THR A 341 -33.77 -22.01 2.46
N PHE A 342 -33.36 -20.83 2.91
CA PHE A 342 -33.77 -19.58 2.28
C PHE A 342 -32.59 -18.62 2.15
N LYS A 343 -32.74 -17.65 1.27
CA LYS A 343 -31.73 -16.65 0.93
C LYS A 343 -32.34 -15.26 1.15
N LEU A 344 -32.27 -14.76 2.38
CA LEU A 344 -32.69 -13.39 2.72
C LEU A 344 -31.60 -12.37 2.35
#